data_AF-V4H075-F1
#
_entry.id   AF-V4H075-F1
#
_cell.length_a   1.000
_cell.length_b   1.000
_cell.length_c   1.000
_cell.angle_alpha   90.00
_cell.angle_beta   90.00
_cell.angle_gamma   90.00
#
_symmetry.space_group_name_H-M   'P 1'
#
loop_
_entity.id
_entity.type
_entity.pdbx_description
1 polymer ?
#
loop_
_entity_poly.entity_id
_entity_poly.type
_entity_poly.pdbx_seq_one_letter_code
_entity_poly.pdbx_strand_id
1 'polypeptide(L)'
;MVSRFMRHDAIRRRLVINKLMVEMQNNLRSTRKSNNLTQKQLGDKLNVDQATISNFETGKTYMTMELVYEMYLIFGDEFCLPNIQYFERK
;
A
#
# COMPACT_ATOMS: atom_id res chain seq x y z
N MET A 1 -4.49 -26.02 19.91
CA MET A 1 -3.02 -25.86 20.02
C MET A 1 -2.48 -25.51 18.63
N VAL A 2 -2.07 -24.26 18.38
CA VAL A 2 -1.50 -23.88 17.08
C VAL A 2 -0.15 -24.56 16.93
N SER A 3 0.01 -25.45 15.95
CA SER A 3 1.21 -26.27 15.78
C SER A 3 2.45 -25.38 15.59
N ARG A 4 3.64 -25.87 16.00
CA ARG A 4 4.93 -25.16 15.82
C ARG A 4 5.16 -24.76 14.35
N PHE A 5 4.65 -25.55 13.41
CA PHE A 5 4.61 -25.25 11.98
C PHE A 5 3.81 -23.99 11.64
N MET A 6 2.63 -23.79 12.25
CA MET A 6 1.80 -22.61 12.04
C MET A 6 2.41 -21.31 12.60
N ARG A 7 3.31 -21.39 13.58
CA ARG A 7 4.03 -20.22 14.11
C ARG A 7 5.14 -19.71 13.17
N HIS A 8 5.91 -20.61 12.56
CA HIS A 8 6.89 -20.23 11.51
C HIS A 8 6.18 -19.63 10.30
N ASP A 9 5.00 -20.15 9.97
CA ASP A 9 4.13 -19.64 8.92
C ASP A 9 3.62 -18.21 9.22
N ALA A 10 3.29 -17.89 10.48
CA ALA A 10 2.86 -16.55 10.87
C ALA A 10 3.97 -15.48 10.73
N ILE A 11 5.22 -15.80 11.06
CA ILE A 11 6.35 -14.88 10.86
C ILE A 11 6.53 -14.60 9.37
N ARG A 12 6.54 -15.66 8.54
CA ARG A 12 6.64 -15.51 7.08
C ARG A 12 5.50 -14.67 6.51
N ARG A 13 4.25 -14.95 6.90
CA ARG A 13 3.07 -14.17 6.47
C ARG A 13 3.22 -12.69 6.82
N ARG A 14 3.65 -12.38 8.03
CA ARG A 14 3.91 -10.99 8.47
C ARG A 14 4.99 -10.32 7.62
N LEU A 15 6.08 -11.03 7.28
CA LEU A 15 7.13 -10.48 6.42
C LEU A 15 6.61 -10.16 5.01
N VAL A 16 5.81 -11.05 4.42
CA VAL A 16 5.19 -10.83 3.11
C VAL A 16 4.22 -9.64 3.15
N ILE A 17 3.40 -9.54 4.20
CA ILE A 17 2.51 -8.39 4.41
C ILE A 17 3.32 -7.10 4.53
N ASN A 18 4.35 -7.06 5.37
CA ASN A 18 5.17 -5.86 5.53
C ASN A 18 5.82 -5.44 4.20
N LYS A 19 6.30 -6.40 3.40
CA LYS A 19 6.84 -6.13 2.07
C LYS A 19 5.79 -5.48 1.17
N LEU A 20 4.58 -6.05 1.12
CA LEU A 20 3.44 -5.50 0.37
C LEU A 20 3.13 -4.06 0.79
N MET A 21 3.09 -3.79 2.10
CA MET A 21 2.77 -2.44 2.60
C MET A 21 3.83 -1.41 2.16
N VAL A 22 5.12 -1.77 2.21
CA VAL A 22 6.21 -0.88 1.78
C VAL A 22 6.13 -0.60 0.27
N GLU A 23 5.82 -1.61 -0.53
CA GLU A 23 5.62 -1.44 -1.99
C GLU A 23 4.48 -0.47 -2.28
N MET A 24 3.35 -0.59 -1.57
CA MET A 24 2.21 0.33 -1.70
C MET A 24 2.55 1.78 -1.33
N GLN A 25 3.33 1.99 -0.27
CA GLN A 25 3.78 3.33 0.16
C GLN A 25 4.65 3.99 -0.92
N ASN A 26 5.59 3.23 -1.48
CA ASN A 26 6.47 3.71 -2.53
C ASN A 26 5.72 3.99 -3.82
N ASN A 27 4.71 3.17 -4.16
CA ASN A 27 3.88 3.38 -5.33
C ASN A 27 3.07 4.67 -5.20
N LEU A 28 2.35 4.86 -4.09
CA LEU A 28 1.62 6.11 -3.78
C LEU A 28 2.51 7.34 -3.98
N ARG A 29 3.71 7.32 -3.38
CA ARG A 29 4.65 8.44 -3.45
C ARG A 29 5.16 8.68 -4.87
N SER A 30 5.43 7.62 -5.61
CA SER A 30 5.93 7.69 -6.98
C SER A 30 4.87 8.24 -7.93
N THR A 31 3.65 7.69 -7.89
CA THR A 31 2.51 8.16 -8.69
C THR A 31 2.20 9.63 -8.41
N ARG A 32 2.23 10.06 -7.14
CA ARG A 32 2.04 11.48 -6.79
C ARG A 32 3.10 12.37 -7.44
N LYS A 33 4.36 11.97 -7.34
CA LYS A 33 5.50 12.75 -7.83
C LYS A 33 5.57 12.78 -9.36
N SER A 34 5.28 11.68 -10.05
CA SER A 34 5.24 11.64 -11.52
C SER A 34 4.15 12.55 -12.08
N ASN A 35 3.05 12.71 -11.34
CA ASN A 35 1.97 13.64 -11.65
C ASN A 35 2.21 15.09 -11.17
N ASN A 36 3.41 15.40 -10.65
CA ASN A 36 3.77 16.73 -10.12
C ASN A 36 2.82 17.26 -9.03
N LEU A 37 2.21 16.37 -8.25
CA LEU A 37 1.29 16.75 -7.18
C LEU A 37 2.02 16.97 -5.86
N THR A 38 1.66 18.01 -5.13
CA THR A 38 1.98 18.12 -3.69
C THR A 38 1.16 17.12 -2.88
N GLN A 39 1.60 16.80 -1.65
CA GLN A 39 0.82 15.94 -0.76
C GLN A 39 -0.57 16.51 -0.46
N LYS A 40 -0.71 17.85 -0.41
CA LYS A 40 -2.00 18.52 -0.25
C LYS A 40 -2.92 18.28 -1.45
N GLN A 41 -2.41 18.49 -2.66
CA GLN A 41 -3.22 18.28 -3.88
C GLN A 41 -3.67 16.82 -4.05
N LEU A 42 -2.85 15.85 -3.64
CA LEU A 42 -3.29 14.47 -3.63
C LEU A 42 -4.34 14.21 -2.54
N GLY A 43 -4.16 14.79 -1.34
CA GLY A 43 -5.15 14.71 -0.27
C GLY A 43 -6.50 15.27 -0.70
N ASP A 44 -6.51 16.44 -1.34
CA ASP A 44 -7.71 17.07 -1.88
C ASP A 44 -8.43 16.17 -2.90
N LYS A 45 -7.69 15.41 -3.73
CA LYS A 45 -8.26 14.44 -4.70
C LYS A 45 -8.89 13.22 -4.03
N LEU A 46 -8.31 12.77 -2.91
CA LEU A 46 -8.74 11.58 -2.15
C LEU A 46 -9.64 11.94 -0.95
N ASN A 47 -10.05 13.20 -0.84
CA ASN A 47 -10.82 13.73 0.28
C ASN A 47 -10.21 13.42 1.68
N VAL A 48 -8.89 13.55 1.80
CA VAL A 48 -8.13 13.43 3.06
C VAL A 48 -7.20 14.61 3.25
N ASP A 49 -6.75 14.85 4.48
CA ASP A 49 -5.81 15.94 4.73
C ASP A 49 -4.37 15.61 4.22
N GLN A 50 -3.56 16.66 4.07
CA GLN A 50 -2.17 16.52 3.64
C GLN A 50 -1.33 15.66 4.61
N ALA A 51 -1.63 15.71 5.91
CA ALA A 51 -0.91 14.95 6.93
C ALA A 51 -1.15 13.45 6.78
N THR A 52 -2.35 13.05 6.37
CA THR A 52 -2.74 11.67 6.07
C THR A 52 -1.93 11.12 4.91
N ILE A 53 -1.79 11.88 3.81
CA ILE A 53 -0.90 11.51 2.70
C ILE A 53 0.56 11.38 3.17
N SER A 54 1.04 12.32 3.99
CA SER A 54 2.38 12.25 4.57
C SER A 54 2.58 11.00 5.44
N ASN A 55 1.59 10.63 6.26
CA ASN A 55 1.63 9.44 7.10
C ASN A 55 1.67 8.16 6.27
N PHE A 56 0.92 8.10 5.16
CA PHE A 56 0.99 6.98 4.22
C PHE A 56 2.38 6.89 3.57
N GLU A 57 2.90 7.99 3.02
CA GLU A 57 4.22 7.98 2.34
C GLU A 57 5.41 7.72 3.26
N THR A 58 5.25 7.93 4.57
CA THR A 58 6.27 7.66 5.58
C THR A 58 6.06 6.34 6.32
N GLY A 59 4.98 5.62 6.01
CA GLY A 59 4.63 4.34 6.62
C GLY A 59 4.20 4.42 8.08
N LYS A 60 3.82 5.60 8.57
CA LYS A 60 3.22 5.77 9.91
C LYS A 60 1.84 5.14 9.99
N THR A 61 1.09 5.22 8.91
CA THR A 61 -0.22 4.58 8.75
C THR A 61 -0.32 3.94 7.37
N TYR A 62 -1.26 3.01 7.21
CA TYR A 62 -1.53 2.34 5.95
C TYR A 62 -2.81 2.88 5.32
N MET A 63 -2.85 2.94 3.98
CA MET A 63 -4.08 3.24 3.26
C MET A 63 -5.14 2.17 3.50
N THR A 64 -6.40 2.57 3.54
CA THR A 64 -7.53 1.64 3.47
C THR A 64 -7.65 1.06 2.06
N MET A 65 -8.33 -0.08 1.92
CA MET A 65 -8.59 -0.65 0.60
C MET A 65 -9.40 0.27 -0.31
N GLU A 66 -10.28 1.09 0.28
CA GLU A 66 -11.05 2.11 -0.42
C GLU A 66 -10.14 3.15 -1.08
N LEU A 67 -9.21 3.74 -0.33
CA LEU A 67 -8.26 4.72 -0.85
C LEU A 67 -7.31 4.11 -1.89
N VAL A 68 -6.93 2.84 -1.72
CA VAL A 68 -6.14 2.11 -2.72
C VAL A 68 -6.92 1.97 -4.04
N TYR A 69 -8.20 1.65 -3.97
CA TYR A 69 -9.02 1.54 -5.17
C TYR A 69 -9.31 2.91 -5.79
N GLU A 70 -9.52 3.94 -4.98
CA GLU A 70 -9.69 5.31 -5.46
C GLU A 70 -8.44 5.82 -6.20
N MET A 71 -7.24 5.56 -5.67
CA MET A 71 -5.97 5.80 -6.37
C MET A 71 -5.94 5.11 -7.74
N TYR A 72 -6.35 3.85 -7.81
CA TYR A 72 -6.42 3.11 -9.08
C TYR A 72 -7.45 3.72 -10.04
N LEU A 73 -8.61 4.16 -9.56
CA LEU A 73 -9.63 4.81 -10.40
C LEU A 73 -9.18 6.16 -10.94
N ILE A 74 -8.36 6.91 -10.18
CA ILE A 74 -7.87 8.24 -10.59
C ILE A 74 -6.67 8.14 -11.54
N PHE A 75 -5.73 7.23 -11.27
CA PHE A 75 -4.42 7.19 -11.94
C PHE A 75 -4.23 5.97 -12.86
N GLY A 76 -5.13 4.98 -12.81
CA GLY A 76 -5.06 3.78 -13.63
C GLY A 76 -3.72 3.05 -13.49
N ASP A 77 -3.12 2.71 -14.63
CA ASP A 77 -1.88 1.94 -14.71
C ASP A 77 -0.64 2.67 -14.14
N GLU A 78 -0.72 3.99 -13.90
CA GLU A 78 0.34 4.73 -13.20
C GLU A 78 0.40 4.41 -11.70
N PHE A 79 -0.69 3.87 -11.14
CA PHE A 79 -0.75 3.34 -9.80
C PHE A 79 -0.77 1.81 -9.83
N CYS A 80 0.41 1.21 -9.99
CA CYS A 80 0.57 -0.24 -10.10
C CYS A 80 0.22 -0.97 -8.79
N LEU A 81 -0.86 -1.74 -8.80
CA LEU A 81 -1.14 -2.66 -7.69
C LEU A 81 -0.06 -3.77 -7.65
N PRO A 82 0.53 -4.04 -6.47
CA PRO A 82 1.50 -5.12 -6.33
C PRO A 82 0.85 -6.45 -6.70
N ASN A 83 1.60 -7.28 -7.42
CA ASN A 83 1.09 -8.57 -7.89
C ASN A 83 0.95 -9.54 -6.71
N ILE A 84 -0.29 -9.87 -6.34
CA ILE A 84 -0.61 -10.83 -5.29
C ILE A 84 -0.73 -12.21 -5.93
N GLN A 85 0.37 -12.97 -5.92
CA GLN A 85 0.37 -14.35 -6.39
C GLN A 85 0.23 -15.32 -5.21
N TYR A 86 -0.79 -16.18 -5.28
CA TYR A 86 -0.91 -17.31 -4.38
C TYR A 86 -0.04 -18.46 -4.90
N PHE A 87 1.09 -18.71 -4.24
CA PHE A 87 1.90 -19.89 -4.52
C PHE A 87 1.39 -21.05 -3.68
N GLU A 88 0.66 -21.98 -4.30
CA GLU A 88 0.42 -23.30 -3.70
C GLU A 88 1.76 -23.98 -3.45
N ARG A 89 1.98 -24.42 -2.21
CA ARG A 89 3.07 -25.35 -1.91
C ARG A 89 2.70 -26.70 -2.53
N LYS A 90 3.41 -27.09 -3.60
CA LYS A 90 3.58 -28.52 -3.90
C LYS A 90 4.41 -29.19 -2.80
#